data_AF-A0A926HEH8-F1
#
_entry.id   AF-A0A926HEH8-F1
#
_cell.length_a   1.000
_cell.length_b   1.000
_cell.length_c   1.000
_cell.angle_alpha   90.00
_cell.angle_beta   90.00
_cell.angle_gamma   90.00
#
_symmetry.space_group_name_H-M   'P 1'
#
loop_
_entity.id
_entity.type
_entity.pdbx_description
1 polymer ?
#
loop_
_entity_poly.entity_id
_entity_poly.type
_entity_poly.pdbx_seq_one_letter_code
_entity_poly.pdbx_strand_id
1 'polypeptide(L)' 'MTIVVTGANGQLGQVVAAYLDEQGIPTLRVDRTPASYVPHGAALAVDLTDLGQTYDALHGA' A
#
# COMPACT_ATOMS: atom_id res chain seq x y z
N MET A 1 -3.10 -4.16 13.12
CA MET A 1 -3.28 -4.97 11.90
C MET A 1 -3.18 -4.02 10.73
N THR A 2 -2.18 -4.19 9.86
CA THR A 2 -1.96 -3.31 8.71
C THR A 2 -2.58 -3.95 7.48
N ILE A 3 -3.26 -3.16 6.65
CA ILE A 3 -3.78 -3.65 5.37
C ILE A 3 -2.82 -3.23 4.27
N VAL A 4 -2.36 -4.21 3.48
CA VAL A 4 -1.57 -3.93 2.28
C VAL A 4 -2.51 -3.63 1.12
N VAL A 5 -2.35 -2.45 0.52
CA VAL A 5 -3.11 -2.04 -0.67
C VAL A 5 -2.18 -2.11 -1.88
N THR A 6 -2.39 -3.10 -2.73
CA THR A 6 -1.64 -3.27 -3.98
C THR A 6 -2.19 -2.41 -5.10
N GLY A 7 -1.32 -1.89 -5.97
CA GLY A 7 -1.75 -0.98 -7.03
C GLY A 7 -2.31 0.31 -6.44
N ALA A 8 -1.70 0.79 -5.34
CA ALA A 8 -2.21 1.91 -4.55
C ALA A 8 -2.28 3.23 -5.33
N ASN A 9 -1.55 3.36 -6.43
CA ASN A 9 -1.63 4.53 -7.31
C ASN A 9 -2.73 4.38 -8.37
N GLY A 10 -3.26 3.18 -8.57
CA GLY A 10 -4.38 2.91 -9.46
C GLY A 10 -5.71 3.43 -8.90
N GLN A 11 -6.70 3.59 -9.77
CA GLN A 11 -8.01 4.16 -9.43
C GLN A 11 -8.69 3.45 -8.26
N LEU A 12 -8.71 2.12 -8.26
CA LEU A 12 -9.30 1.35 -7.16
C LEU A 12 -8.46 1.43 -5.89
N GLY A 13 -7.14 1.33 -6.01
CA GLY A 13 -6.22 1.40 -4.87
C GLY A 13 -6.36 2.71 -4.10
N GLN A 14 -6.46 3.84 -4.81
CA GLN A 14 -6.68 5.15 -4.20
C GLN A 14 -8.01 5.24 -3.45
N VAL A 15 -9.11 4.72 -4.05
CA VAL A 15 -10.44 4.72 -3.41
C VAL A 15 -10.45 3.86 -2.15
N VAL A 16 -9.89 2.65 -2.22
CA VAL A 16 -9.79 1.74 -1.07
C VAL A 16 -8.94 2.36 0.03
N ALA A 17 -7.80 2.95 -0.31
CA ALA A 17 -6.89 3.53 0.66
C ALA A 17 -7.49 4.78 1.34
N ALA A 18 -8.22 5.62 0.59
CA ALA A 18 -8.96 6.75 1.16
C ALA A 18 -10.06 6.27 2.13
N TYR A 19 -10.82 5.24 1.76
CA TYR A 19 -11.82 4.65 2.65
C TYR A 19 -11.20 4.11 3.94
N LEU A 20 -10.04 3.45 3.86
CA LEU A 20 -9.35 2.93 5.04
C LEU A 20 -8.76 4.06 5.92
N ASP A 21 -8.26 5.14 5.31
CA ASP A 21 -7.81 6.33 6.05
C ASP A 21 -8.95 6.96 6.85
N GLU A 22 -10.16 7.07 6.27
CA GLU A 22 -11.35 7.61 6.95
C GLU A 22 -11.74 6.79 8.18
N GLN A 23 -11.44 5.49 8.17
CA GLN A 23 -11.68 4.58 9.30
C GLN A 23 -10.52 4.56 10.30
N GLY A 24 -9.44 5.31 10.06
CA GLY A 24 -8.24 5.30 10.89
C GLY A 24 -7.47 3.97 10.84
N ILE A 25 -7.66 3.18 9.77
CA ILE A 25 -7.00 1.89 9.60
C ILE A 25 -5.64 2.11 8.94
N PRO A 26 -4.53 1.68 9.55
CA PRO A 26 -3.20 1.85 8.96
C PRO A 26 -3.05 1.00 7.69
N THR A 27 -2.56 1.63 6.62
CA THR A 27 -2.30 0.95 5.34
C THR A 27 -0.82 0.95 4.97
N LEU A 28 -0.37 -0.13 4.35
CA LEU A 28 0.87 -0.16 3.58
C LEU A 28 0.50 -0.13 2.09
N ARG A 29 0.75 1.01 1.46
CA ARG A 29 0.43 1.24 0.05
C ARG A 29 1.60 0.79 -0.81
N VAL A 30 1.38 -0.22 -1.64
CA VAL A 30 2.43 -0.77 -2.52
C VAL A 30 2.08 -0.59 -3.99
N ASP A 31 3.03 -0.07 -4.73
CA ASP A 31 2.97 0.14 -6.18
C ASP A 31 4.41 0.28 -6.71
N ARG A 32 4.62 0.31 -8.03
CA ARG A 32 5.97 0.43 -8.61
C ARG A 32 6.64 1.76 -8.29
N THR A 33 5.84 2.78 -8.00
CA THR A 33 6.27 4.10 -7.53
C THR A 33 5.57 4.39 -6.20
N PRO A 34 6.21 5.07 -5.25
CA PRO A 34 5.56 5.37 -3.98
C PRO A 34 4.37 6.32 -4.18
N ALA A 35 3.30 6.13 -3.42
CA ALA A 35 2.17 7.05 -3.41
C ALA A 35 2.60 8.40 -2.81
N SER A 36 2.17 9.50 -3.44
CA SER A 36 2.57 10.86 -3.04
C SER A 36 1.96 11.32 -1.71
N TYR A 37 0.86 10.70 -1.29
CA TYR A 37 0.10 11.11 -0.12
C TYR A 37 -0.42 9.89 0.65
N VAL A 38 -0.03 9.80 1.93
CA VAL A 38 -0.41 8.71 2.84
C VAL A 38 -0.65 9.30 4.24
N PRO A 39 -1.88 9.69 4.57
CA PRO A 39 -2.23 10.24 5.89
C PRO A 39 -1.97 9.27 7.04
N HIS A 40 -2.34 8.00 6.84
CA HIS A 40 -2.25 6.96 7.85
C HIS A 40 -1.52 5.74 7.30
N GLY A 41 -0.25 5.59 7.68
CA GLY A 41 0.58 4.45 7.32
C GLY A 41 1.79 4.83 6.46
N ALA A 42 2.13 3.98 5.49
CA ALA A 42 3.33 4.14 4.68
C ALA A 42 3.08 3.80 3.21
N ALA A 43 3.93 4.33 2.33
CA ALA A 43 4.02 3.93 0.93
C ALA A 43 5.38 3.29 0.65
N LEU A 44 5.37 2.19 -0.09
CA LEU A 44 6.57 1.46 -0.48
C LEU A 44 6.54 1.22 -1.99
N ALA A 45 7.65 1.53 -2.65
CA ALA A 45 7.86 1.18 -4.04
C ALA A 45 8.23 -0.31 -4.13
N VAL A 46 7.42 -1.11 -4.80
CA VAL A 46 7.57 -2.57 -4.89
C VAL A 46 7.20 -3.03 -6.30
N ASP A 47 8.06 -3.83 -6.91
CA ASP A 47 7.66 -4.65 -8.05
C ASP A 47 7.03 -5.96 -7.54
N LEU A 48 5.70 -6.03 -7.57
CA LEU A 48 4.95 -7.22 -7.14
C LEU A 48 5.12 -8.43 -8.08
N THR A 49 5.85 -8.29 -9.18
CA THR A 49 6.25 -9.41 -10.04
C THR A 49 7.59 -10.03 -9.63
N ASP A 50 8.35 -9.33 -8.77
CA ASP A 50 9.54 -9.85 -8.10
C ASP A 50 9.11 -10.50 -6.77
N LEU A 51 9.36 -11.81 -6.65
CA LEU A 51 8.97 -12.58 -5.47
C LEU A 51 9.72 -12.14 -4.21
N GLY A 52 10.99 -11.75 -4.33
CA GLY A 52 11.78 -11.28 -3.19
C GLY A 52 11.21 -9.97 -2.65
N GLN A 53 10.96 -9.01 -3.54
CA GLN A 53 10.35 -7.73 -3.16
C GLN A 53 8.93 -7.90 -2.61
N THR A 54 8.15 -8.84 -3.17
CA THR A 54 6.82 -9.16 -2.68
C THR A 54 6.87 -9.73 -1.26
N TYR A 55 7.80 -10.65 -1.01
CA TYR A 55 7.97 -11.21 0.33
C TYR A 55 8.40 -10.12 1.33
N ASP A 56 9.40 -9.30 0.96
CA ASP A 56 9.88 -8.18 1.77
C ASP A 56 8.78 -7.18 2.13
N ALA A 57 7.88 -6.91 1.20
CA ALA A 57 6.75 -6.01 1.42
C ALA A 57 5.65 -6.60 2.32
N LEU A 58 5.46 -7.93 2.31
CA LEU A 58 4.33 -8.60 2.96
C LEU A 58 4.68 -9.27 4.29
N HIS A 59 5.94 -9.66 4.52
CA HIS A 59 6.32 -10.48 5.69
C HIS A 59 6.27 -9.74 7.04
N GLY A 60 5.96 -8.43 7.04
CA GLY A 60 5.91 -7.59 8.24
C GLY A 60 4.69 -6.66 8.31
N ALA A 61 3.74 -6.80 7.38
CA ALA A 61 2.49 -6.02 7.37
C ALA A 61 1.45 -6.58 8.36
#